data_AF-A0A2G4IC12-F1
#
_entry.id   AF-A0A2G4IC12-F1
#
_cell.length_a   1.000
_cell.length_b   1.000
_cell.length_c   1.000
_cell.angle_alpha   90.00
_cell.angle_beta   90.00
_cell.angle_gamma   90.00
#
_symmetry.space_group_name_H-M   'P 1'
#
loop_
_entity.id
_entity.type
_entity.pdbx_description
1 polymer ?
#
loop_
_entity_poly.entity_id
_entity_poly.type
_entity_poly.pdbx_seq_one_letter_code
_entity_poly.pdbx_strand_id
1 'polypeptide(L)'
;MTKPTMTFHFAATLATALTLALTVATPLAAQSAVPKPDAQATAVRAWRQQHEEEIVRELNTLLAIPNQATDSANIARNANLLKAMFERRGLAAQILVSGPTAPAVYAELRTPGATRTVVFYAHYDGQPVVLA
;
A
#
# COMPACT_ATOMS: atom_id res chain seq x y z
N MET A 1 69.66 53.14 0.45
CA MET A 1 69.07 53.07 -0.90
C MET A 1 68.07 51.90 -0.91
N THR A 2 66.83 52.18 -0.54
CA THR A 2 65.78 51.17 -0.27
C THR A 2 64.71 51.24 -1.36
N LYS A 3 64.46 50.13 -2.07
CA LYS A 3 63.38 50.02 -3.08
C LYS A 3 62.01 49.90 -2.39
N PRO A 4 60.92 50.44 -2.97
CA PRO A 4 59.58 50.19 -2.45
C PRO A 4 59.05 48.84 -2.96
N THR A 5 58.48 48.05 -2.07
CA THR A 5 57.78 46.80 -2.40
C THR A 5 56.32 47.13 -2.75
N MET A 6 55.90 46.82 -3.98
CA MET A 6 54.49 46.85 -4.37
C MET A 6 53.72 45.74 -3.64
N THR A 7 52.63 46.11 -2.96
CA THR A 7 51.70 45.16 -2.35
C THR A 7 50.58 44.85 -3.35
N PHE A 8 50.53 43.61 -3.84
CA PHE A 8 49.46 43.13 -4.71
C PHE A 8 48.20 42.79 -3.89
N HIS A 9 47.08 43.45 -4.22
CA HIS A 9 45.75 43.14 -3.71
C HIS A 9 45.20 41.88 -4.40
N PHE A 10 45.62 40.69 -3.96
CA PHE A 10 45.14 39.42 -4.52
C PHE A 10 44.41 38.52 -3.51
N ALA A 11 44.06 39.03 -2.32
CA ALA A 11 43.41 38.22 -1.29
C ALA A 11 41.87 38.38 -1.23
N ALA A 12 41.30 39.43 -1.82
CA ALA A 12 39.91 39.80 -1.55
C ALA A 12 38.86 39.22 -2.52
N THR A 13 39.25 38.63 -3.65
CA THR A 13 38.29 38.11 -4.65
C THR A 13 38.04 36.61 -4.59
N LEU A 14 38.85 35.83 -3.84
CA LEU A 14 38.65 34.38 -3.71
C LEU A 14 37.74 33.99 -2.53
N ALA A 15 37.63 34.84 -1.51
CA ALA A 15 36.89 34.54 -0.28
C ALA A 15 35.36 34.63 -0.46
N THR A 16 34.86 35.46 -1.38
CA THR A 16 33.41 35.66 -1.62
C THR A 16 32.82 34.65 -2.61
N ALA A 17 33.64 34.06 -3.49
CA ALA A 17 33.19 33.01 -4.42
C ALA A 17 33.03 31.65 -3.72
N LEU A 18 33.79 31.39 -2.66
CA LEU A 18 33.72 30.12 -1.92
C LEU A 18 32.57 30.07 -0.90
N THR A 19 32.08 31.22 -0.43
CA THR A 19 30.93 31.30 0.51
C THR A 19 29.57 31.21 -0.20
N LEU A 20 29.48 31.56 -1.49
CA LEU A 20 28.24 31.39 -2.27
C LEU A 20 28.08 29.97 -2.85
N ALA A 21 29.19 29.23 -3.01
CA ALA A 21 29.15 27.84 -3.47
C ALA A 21 28.76 26.84 -2.36
N LEU A 22 28.94 27.19 -1.07
CA LEU A 22 28.57 26.31 0.05
C LEU A 22 27.12 26.46 0.53
N THR A 23 26.36 27.47 0.07
CA THR A 23 24.97 27.69 0.51
C THR A 23 23.91 27.24 -0.51
N VAL A 24 24.29 26.83 -1.71
CA VAL A 24 23.35 26.36 -2.76
C VAL A 24 23.38 24.84 -2.97
N ALA A 25 24.37 24.13 -2.42
CA ALA A 25 24.46 22.66 -2.55
C ALA A 25 23.58 21.88 -1.55
N THR A 26 22.87 22.55 -0.64
CA THR A 26 22.13 21.92 0.47
C THR A 26 20.59 21.98 0.34
N PRO A 27 20.00 21.77 -0.86
CA PRO A 27 18.66 21.17 -0.85
C PRO A 27 18.46 20.06 -1.89
N LEU A 28 19.52 19.48 -2.49
CA LEU A 28 19.33 18.36 -3.42
C LEU A 28 19.27 16.99 -2.72
N ALA A 29 19.88 16.84 -1.55
CA ALA A 29 19.77 15.62 -0.74
C ALA A 29 18.47 15.53 0.10
N ALA A 30 17.67 16.60 0.14
CA ALA A 30 16.41 16.65 0.89
C ALA A 30 15.19 16.19 0.08
N GLN A 31 15.34 15.99 -1.24
CA GLN A 31 14.27 15.56 -2.12
C GLN A 31 14.55 14.11 -2.54
N SER A 32 13.81 13.17 -1.95
CA SER A 32 13.71 11.71 -2.24
C SER A 32 14.04 10.80 -1.05
N ALA A 33 13.75 11.21 0.18
CA ALA A 33 13.61 10.23 1.24
C ALA A 33 12.25 9.54 1.06
N VAL A 34 12.22 8.42 0.32
CA VAL A 34 11.13 7.45 0.48
C VAL A 34 11.05 7.16 1.98
N PRO A 35 9.91 7.43 2.65
CA PRO A 35 9.80 7.21 4.08
C PRO A 35 10.24 5.78 4.38
N LYS A 36 11.24 5.60 5.25
CA LYS A 36 11.60 4.27 5.71
C LYS A 36 10.33 3.65 6.29
N PRO A 37 9.92 2.44 5.87
CA PRO A 37 8.77 1.79 6.43
C PRO A 37 8.90 1.77 7.96
N ASP A 38 7.86 2.16 8.67
CA ASP A 38 7.86 2.02 10.13
C ASP A 38 7.97 0.53 10.53
N ALA A 39 8.17 0.30 11.82
CA ALA A 39 8.33 -1.06 12.34
C ALA A 39 7.13 -1.97 12.01
N GLN A 40 5.91 -1.41 11.95
CA GLN A 40 4.70 -2.18 11.61
C GLN A 40 4.70 -2.55 10.13
N ALA A 41 4.97 -1.60 9.24
CA ALA A 41 5.05 -1.86 7.80
C ALA A 41 6.15 -2.88 7.46
N THR A 42 7.25 -2.88 8.21
CA THR A 42 8.31 -3.89 8.09
C THR A 42 7.84 -5.26 8.56
N ALA A 43 7.17 -5.35 9.72
CA ALA A 43 6.63 -6.61 10.25
C ALA A 43 5.57 -7.22 9.33
N VAL A 44 4.64 -6.40 8.80
CA VAL A 44 3.62 -6.83 7.84
C VAL A 44 4.27 -7.38 6.57
N ARG A 45 5.32 -6.71 6.06
CA ARG A 45 6.05 -7.16 4.87
C ARG A 45 6.73 -8.51 5.11
N ALA A 46 7.41 -8.67 6.24
CA ALA A 46 8.08 -9.92 6.60
C ALA A 46 7.07 -11.07 6.75
N TRP A 47 5.95 -10.83 7.44
CA TRP A 47 4.87 -11.82 7.56
C TRP A 47 4.34 -12.21 6.18
N ARG A 48 3.98 -11.23 5.32
CA ARG A 48 3.48 -11.52 3.97
C ARG A 48 4.47 -12.38 3.17
N GLN A 49 5.76 -12.03 3.19
CA GLN A 49 6.82 -12.79 2.50
C GLN A 49 6.90 -14.25 2.94
N GLN A 50 6.66 -14.52 4.23
CA GLN A 50 6.67 -15.88 4.76
C GLN A 50 5.41 -16.70 4.41
N HIS A 51 4.32 -16.03 4.01
CA HIS A 51 3.00 -16.66 3.78
C HIS A 51 2.50 -16.49 2.33
N GLU A 52 3.38 -16.13 1.37
CA GLU A 52 2.97 -15.82 -0.01
C GLU A 52 2.26 -17.00 -0.69
N GLU A 53 2.77 -18.21 -0.49
CA GLU A 53 2.17 -19.42 -1.05
C GLU A 53 0.75 -19.65 -0.52
N GLU A 54 0.54 -19.48 0.79
CA GLU A 54 -0.78 -19.64 1.43
C GLU A 54 -1.77 -18.60 0.91
N ILE A 55 -1.34 -17.34 0.78
CA ILE A 55 -2.16 -16.24 0.26
C ILE A 55 -2.59 -16.54 -1.18
N VAL A 56 -1.65 -16.93 -2.05
CA VAL A 56 -1.94 -17.24 -3.46
C VAL A 56 -2.84 -18.47 -3.58
N ARG A 57 -2.60 -19.50 -2.76
CA ARG A 57 -3.43 -20.72 -2.74
C ARG A 57 -4.86 -20.41 -2.31
N GLU A 58 -5.04 -19.55 -1.33
CA GLU A 58 -6.36 -19.14 -0.86
C GLU A 58 -7.09 -18.27 -1.89
N LEU A 59 -6.38 -17.37 -2.58
CA LEU A 59 -6.92 -16.65 -3.73
C LEU A 59 -7.36 -17.61 -4.84
N ASN A 60 -6.52 -18.60 -5.18
CA ASN A 60 -6.86 -19.60 -6.19
C ASN A 60 -8.08 -20.44 -5.78
N THR A 61 -8.23 -20.73 -4.48
CA THR A 61 -9.42 -21.44 -3.96
C THR A 61 -10.70 -20.63 -4.19
N LEU A 62 -10.65 -19.31 -4.00
CA LEU A 62 -11.78 -18.42 -4.30
C LEU A 62 -12.06 -18.38 -5.81
N LEU A 63 -11.02 -18.15 -6.63
CA LEU A 63 -11.15 -18.03 -8.09
C LEU A 63 -11.54 -19.34 -8.79
N ALA A 64 -11.35 -20.48 -8.15
CA ALA A 64 -11.80 -21.78 -8.66
C ALA A 64 -13.32 -21.93 -8.68
N ILE A 65 -14.07 -21.07 -7.97
CA ILE A 65 -15.52 -21.00 -8.08
C ILE A 65 -15.88 -20.04 -9.23
N PRO A 66 -16.63 -20.47 -10.25
CA PRO A 66 -17.11 -19.55 -11.29
C PRO A 66 -17.81 -18.34 -10.66
N ASN A 67 -17.51 -17.14 -11.11
CA ASN A 67 -18.01 -15.91 -10.49
C ASN A 67 -18.69 -14.98 -11.50
N GLN A 68 -19.23 -15.51 -12.59
CA GLN A 68 -20.01 -14.71 -13.53
C GLN A 68 -21.24 -14.13 -12.83
N ALA A 69 -21.48 -12.83 -12.96
CA ALA A 69 -22.56 -12.14 -12.25
C ALA A 69 -23.97 -12.71 -12.51
N THR A 70 -24.18 -13.35 -13.67
CA THR A 70 -25.45 -13.99 -14.06
C THR A 70 -25.63 -15.39 -13.49
N ASP A 71 -24.59 -16.00 -12.92
CA ASP A 71 -24.64 -17.33 -12.30
C ASP A 71 -24.94 -17.21 -10.80
N SER A 72 -26.23 -17.08 -10.47
CA SER A 72 -26.67 -16.87 -9.08
C SER A 72 -26.26 -17.99 -8.13
N ALA A 73 -26.16 -19.24 -8.62
CA ALA A 73 -25.78 -20.38 -7.81
C ALA A 73 -24.31 -20.30 -7.40
N ASN A 74 -23.39 -20.03 -8.33
CA ASN A 74 -21.98 -19.89 -7.97
C ASN A 74 -21.65 -18.55 -7.29
N ILE A 75 -22.42 -17.49 -7.55
CA ILE A 75 -22.34 -16.25 -6.76
C ILE A 75 -22.70 -16.51 -5.29
N ALA A 76 -23.75 -17.29 -5.01
CA ALA A 76 -24.07 -17.69 -3.64
C ALA A 76 -22.97 -18.55 -3.00
N ARG A 77 -22.31 -19.43 -3.77
CA ARG A 77 -21.16 -20.21 -3.27
C ARG A 77 -19.96 -19.31 -2.94
N ASN A 78 -19.66 -18.34 -3.80
CA ASN A 78 -18.63 -17.32 -3.54
C ASN A 78 -18.91 -16.55 -2.24
N ALA A 79 -20.14 -16.07 -2.05
CA ALA A 79 -20.52 -15.32 -0.84
C ALA A 79 -20.34 -16.15 0.44
N ASN A 80 -20.74 -17.42 0.42
CA ASN A 80 -20.53 -18.33 1.56
C ASN A 80 -19.04 -18.60 1.84
N LEU A 81 -18.24 -18.80 0.80
CA LEU A 81 -16.80 -19.01 0.96
C LEU A 81 -16.13 -17.76 1.55
N LEU A 82 -16.46 -16.56 1.05
CA LEU A 82 -15.94 -15.29 1.56
C LEU A 82 -16.32 -15.08 3.03
N LYS A 83 -17.58 -15.35 3.41
CA LYS A 83 -18.00 -15.30 4.82
C LYS A 83 -17.10 -16.20 5.68
N ALA A 84 -16.89 -17.45 5.28
CA ALA A 84 -16.03 -18.38 6.00
C ALA A 84 -14.56 -17.91 6.05
N MET A 85 -14.03 -17.31 4.98
CA MET A 85 -12.68 -16.74 4.92
C MET A 85 -12.48 -15.58 5.90
N PHE A 86 -13.50 -14.72 6.06
CA PHE A 86 -13.49 -13.65 7.05
C PHE A 86 -13.57 -14.19 8.48
N GLU A 87 -14.45 -15.16 8.74
CA GLU A 87 -14.62 -15.77 10.07
C GLU A 87 -13.34 -16.48 10.54
N ARG A 88 -12.62 -17.16 9.65
CA ARG A 88 -11.30 -17.76 9.96
C ARG A 88 -10.26 -16.74 10.42
N ARG A 89 -10.43 -15.46 10.07
CA ARG A 89 -9.54 -14.36 10.46
C ARG A 89 -10.06 -13.59 11.68
N GLY A 90 -11.11 -14.09 12.34
CA GLY A 90 -11.68 -13.47 13.53
C GLY A 90 -12.58 -12.27 13.25
N LEU A 91 -13.02 -12.06 12.00
CA LEU A 91 -14.01 -11.04 11.68
C LEU A 91 -15.42 -11.59 11.90
N ALA A 92 -16.31 -10.75 12.43
CA ALA A 92 -17.74 -11.04 12.46
C ALA A 92 -18.30 -10.78 11.05
N ALA A 93 -18.79 -11.83 10.37
CA ALA A 93 -19.22 -11.74 8.98
C ALA A 93 -20.67 -12.21 8.78
N GLN A 94 -21.37 -11.55 7.85
CA GLN A 94 -22.75 -11.86 7.47
C GLN A 94 -22.96 -11.66 5.97
N ILE A 95 -23.88 -12.44 5.41
CA ILE A 95 -24.36 -12.28 4.04
C ILE A 95 -25.57 -11.36 4.06
N LEU A 96 -25.53 -10.29 3.28
CA LEU A 96 -26.60 -9.32 3.12
C LEU A 96 -27.32 -9.58 1.79
N VAL A 97 -28.62 -9.85 1.85
CA VAL A 97 -29.46 -10.11 0.68
C VAL A 97 -30.38 -8.92 0.45
N SER A 98 -30.49 -8.48 -0.79
CA SER A 98 -31.37 -7.36 -1.18
C SER A 98 -32.16 -7.71 -2.45
N GLY A 99 -33.30 -8.37 -2.28
CA GLY A 99 -34.13 -8.78 -3.41
C GLY A 99 -33.41 -9.80 -4.31
N PRO A 100 -33.60 -9.75 -5.65
CA PRO A 100 -33.03 -10.72 -6.58
C PRO A 100 -31.56 -10.45 -6.97
N THR A 101 -30.86 -9.52 -6.30
CA THR A 101 -29.49 -9.16 -6.65
C THR A 101 -28.46 -10.12 -6.05
N ALA A 102 -27.24 -10.09 -6.58
CA ALA A 102 -26.09 -10.73 -5.94
C ALA A 102 -25.98 -10.24 -4.47
N PRO A 103 -25.75 -11.15 -3.49
CA PRO A 103 -25.64 -10.76 -2.10
C PRO A 103 -24.34 -9.99 -1.84
N ALA A 104 -24.33 -9.11 -0.85
CA ALA A 104 -23.09 -8.53 -0.35
C ALA A 104 -22.55 -9.37 0.82
N VAL A 105 -21.23 -9.43 0.98
CA VAL A 105 -20.60 -10.00 2.17
C VAL A 105 -20.08 -8.85 3.01
N TYR A 106 -20.65 -8.69 4.21
CA TYR A 106 -20.20 -7.70 5.18
C TYR A 106 -19.40 -8.41 6.27
N ALA A 107 -18.22 -7.88 6.57
CA ALA A 107 -17.40 -8.36 7.67
C ALA A 107 -16.81 -7.17 8.45
N GLU A 108 -16.79 -7.28 9.77
CA GLU A 108 -16.21 -6.25 10.64
C GLU A 108 -15.25 -6.84 11.67
N LEU A 109 -14.23 -6.05 11.99
CA LEU A 109 -13.34 -6.27 13.13
C LEU A 109 -13.44 -5.05 14.04
N ARG A 110 -14.04 -5.22 15.21
CA ARG A 110 -14.18 -4.13 16.19
C ARG A 110 -13.01 -4.14 17.15
N THR A 111 -12.39 -2.97 17.33
CA THR A 111 -11.31 -2.76 18.29
C THR A 111 -11.78 -1.79 19.39
N PRO A 112 -11.80 -2.21 20.67
CA PRO A 112 -12.20 -1.32 21.77
C PRO A 112 -11.39 -0.03 21.78
N GLY A 113 -12.08 1.11 21.91
CA GLY A 113 -11.45 2.44 21.94
C GLY A 113 -10.94 2.96 20.59
N ALA A 114 -11.22 2.28 19.47
CA ALA A 114 -10.86 2.79 18.15
C ALA A 114 -11.58 4.12 17.85
N THR A 115 -10.82 5.14 17.45
CA THR A 115 -11.33 6.48 17.10
C THR A 115 -11.56 6.66 15.60
N ARG A 116 -11.17 5.67 14.78
CA ARG A 116 -11.30 5.69 13.33
C ARG A 116 -11.74 4.32 12.82
N THR A 117 -12.68 4.34 11.89
CA THR A 117 -13.14 3.17 11.15
C THR A 117 -12.76 3.33 9.69
N VAL A 118 -12.23 2.27 9.09
CA VAL A 118 -11.88 2.21 7.66
C VAL A 118 -12.74 1.14 7.02
N VAL A 119 -13.36 1.46 5.88
CA VAL A 119 -14.14 0.52 5.10
C VAL A 119 -13.37 0.18 3.83
N PHE A 120 -13.24 -1.12 3.56
CA PHE A 120 -12.74 -1.63 2.29
C PHE A 120 -13.93 -2.14 1.47
N TYR A 121 -13.96 -1.79 0.19
CA TYR A 121 -14.93 -2.28 -0.77
C TYR A 121 -14.22 -3.04 -1.88
N ALA A 122 -14.74 -4.21 -2.23
CA ALA A 122 -14.32 -5.02 -3.36
C ALA A 122 -15.53 -5.76 -3.93
N HIS A 123 -15.53 -5.98 -5.23
CA HIS A 123 -16.47 -6.88 -5.89
C HIS A 123 -15.83 -8.28 -6.02
N TYR A 124 -16.66 -9.31 -6.08
CA TYR A 124 -16.20 -10.70 -6.19
C TYR A 124 -16.77 -11.42 -7.42
N ASP A 125 -17.62 -10.76 -8.19
CA ASP A 125 -18.05 -11.19 -9.51
C ASP A 125 -17.02 -10.83 -10.59
N GLY A 126 -17.06 -11.59 -11.68
CA GLY A 126 -16.17 -11.47 -12.82
C GLY A 126 -16.93 -11.47 -14.15
N GLN A 127 -16.18 -11.18 -15.21
CA GLN A 127 -16.65 -11.30 -16.59
C GLN A 127 -16.40 -12.72 -17.12
N PRO A 128 -17.23 -13.20 -18.07
CA PRO A 128 -17.00 -14.50 -18.70
C PRO A 128 -15.66 -14.53 -19.45
N VAL A 129 -14.99 -15.68 -19.42
CA VAL A 129 -13.79 -15.97 -20.22
C VAL A 129 -14.24 -16.84 -21.39
N VAL A 130 -14.08 -16.33 -22.61
CA VAL A 130 -14.29 -17.10 -23.84
C VAL A 130 -12.92 -17.46 -24.42
N LEU A 131 -12.76 -18.71 -24.83
CA LEU A 131 -11.62 -19.10 -25.64
C LEU A 131 -11.80 -18.48 -27.04
N ALA A 132 -10.76 -17.82 -27.52
CA ALA A 132 -10.70 -17.28 -28.87
C ALA A 132 -10.50 -18.39 -29.92
#